data_AF-A0A7X7PV40-F1
#
_entry.id   AF-A0A7X7PV40-F1
#
_cell.length_a   1.000
_cell.length_b   1.000
_cell.length_c   1.000
_cell.angle_alpha   90.00
_cell.angle_beta   90.00
_cell.angle_gamma   90.00
#
_symmetry.space_group_name_H-M   'P 1'
#
loop_
_entity.id
_entity.type
_entity.pdbx_description
1 polymer ?
#
loop_
_entity_poly.entity_id
_entity_poly.type
_entity_poly.pdbx_seq_one_letter_code
_entity_poly.pdbx_strand_id
1 'polypeptide(L)' 'MLTLSSVSHVYPNGTRALDEATLEIPKGMFGLLGPNGAGKSTL' A
#
# COMPACT_ATOMS: atom_id res chain seq x y z
N MET A 1 -13.71 8.60 2.15
CA MET A 1 -12.41 9.13 1.74
C MET A 1 -11.40 8.45 2.62
N LEU A 2 -10.54 7.65 2.02
CA LEU A 2 -9.46 6.96 2.73
C LEU A 2 -8.16 7.65 2.37
N THR A 3 -7.32 7.93 3.36
CA THR A 3 -6.04 8.59 3.20
C THR A 3 -4.97 7.83 3.98
N LEU A 4 -3.89 7.47 3.29
CA LEU A 4 -2.66 6.92 3.84
C LEU A 4 -1.56 7.95 3.59
N SER A 5 -0.78 8.25 4.61
CA SER A 5 0.31 9.24 4.52
C SER A 5 1.62 8.62 4.95
N SER A 6 2.56 8.50 4.01
CA SER A 6 3.93 8.03 4.25
C SER A 6 4.02 6.72 5.07
N VAL A 7 3.16 5.74 4.76
CA VAL A 7 3.09 4.48 5.49
C VAL A 7 4.22 3.55 5.04
N SER A 8 4.97 3.04 6.01
CA SER A 8 6.02 2.04 5.81
C SER A 8 5.70 0.77 6.58
N HIS A 9 5.99 -0.38 6.00
CA HIS A 9 5.83 -1.68 6.66
C HIS A 9 6.91 -2.66 6.22
N VAL A 10 7.55 -3.30 7.22
CA VAL A 10 8.54 -4.34 7.02
C VAL A 10 8.08 -5.57 7.79
N TYR A 11 7.93 -6.69 7.09
CA TYR A 11 7.60 -7.97 7.71
C TYR A 11 8.79 -8.51 8.54
N PRO A 12 8.55 -9.43 9.50
CA PRO A 12 9.63 -10.00 10.33
C PRO A 12 10.77 -10.65 9.55
N ASN A 13 10.52 -11.11 8.32
CA ASN A 13 11.53 -11.68 7.43
C ASN A 13 12.40 -10.62 6.72
N GLY A 14 12.23 -9.33 7.03
CA GLY A 14 12.97 -8.23 6.43
C GLY A 14 12.40 -7.70 5.11
N THR A 15 11.33 -8.30 4.58
CA THR A 15 10.69 -7.80 3.36
C THR A 15 10.02 -6.47 3.65
N ARG A 16 10.53 -5.40 3.01
CA ARG A 16 9.88 -4.08 2.99
C ARG A 16 8.72 -4.10 2.01
N ALA A 17 7.51 -4.21 2.55
CA ALA A 17 6.29 -4.33 1.76
C ALA A 17 5.67 -2.98 1.39
N LEU A 18 5.87 -1.97 2.24
CA LEU A 18 5.52 -0.56 1.96
C LEU A 18 6.72 0.32 2.33
N ASP A 19 6.99 1.33 1.50
CA ASP A 19 8.07 2.28 1.68
C ASP A 19 7.54 3.70 1.46
N GLU A 20 7.26 4.40 2.55
CA GLU A 20 6.67 5.76 2.57
C GLU A 20 5.46 5.94 1.63
N ALA A 21 4.60 4.91 1.54
CA ALA A 21 3.48 4.89 0.64
C ALA A 21 2.41 5.92 1.04
N THR A 22 1.99 6.75 0.07
CA THR A 22 0.93 7.75 0.23
C THR A 22 -0.18 7.47 -0.78
N LEU A 23 -1.43 7.44 -0.32
CA LEU A 23 -2.59 7.14 -1.16
C LEU A 23 -3.82 7.90 -0.67
N GLU A 24 -4.57 8.48 -1.61
CA GLU A 24 -5.88 9.06 -1.36
C GLU A 24 -6.93 8.38 -2.24
N ILE A 25 -7.97 7.82 -1.61
CA ILE A 25 -9.08 7.17 -2.29
C ILE A 25 -10.37 7.95 -1.97
N PRO A 26 -10.95 8.66 -2.96
CA PRO A 26 -12.25 9.32 -2.80
C PRO A 26 -13.38 8.28 -2.78
N LYS A 27 -14.63 8.72 -2.59
CA LYS A 27 -15.78 7.80 -2.65
C LYS A 27 -15.91 7.22 -4.07
N GLY A 28 -16.06 5.90 -4.18
CA GLY A 28 -16.17 5.20 -5.47
C GLY A 28 -15.56 3.80 -5.39
N MET A 29 -15.35 3.19 -6.56
CA MET A 29 -14.70 1.89 -6.70
C MET A 29 -13.35 2.05 -7.39
N PHE A 30 -12.31 1.43 -6.82
CA PHE A 30 -10.95 1.52 -7.31
C PHE A 30 -10.31 0.12 -7.31
N GLY A 31 -9.45 -0.15 -8.28
CA GLY A 31 -8.65 -1.37 -8.35
C GLY A 31 -7.18 -1.04 -8.10
N LEU A 32 -6.53 -1.81 -7.22
CA LEU A 32 -5.09 -1.71 -7.00
C LEU A 32 -4.39 -2.73 -7.91
N LEU A 33 -3.64 -2.23 -8.90
CA LEU A 33 -2.98 -3.05 -9.93
C LEU A 33 -1.45 -3.01 -9.76
N GLY A 34 -0.80 -4.12 -10.10
CA GLY A 34 0.65 -4.25 -10.02
C GLY A 34 1.10 -5.72 -9.92
N PRO A 35 2.38 -6.01 -10.17
CA PRO A 35 2.92 -7.38 -10.14
C PRO A 35 2.81 -8.02 -8.74
N ASN A 36 2.98 -9.34 -8.67
CA ASN A 36 3.04 -10.05 -7.38
C ASN A 36 4.21 -9.54 -6.54
N GLY A 37 3.99 -9.36 -5.24
CA GLY A 37 4.99 -8.80 -4.34
C GLY A 37 5.05 -7.26 -4.27
N ALA A 38 4.29 -6.53 -5.10
CA ALA A 38 4.28 -5.05 -5.12
C ALA A 38 3.63 -4.37 -3.90
N GLY A 39 3.35 -5.09 -2.81
CA GLY A 39 2.74 -4.52 -1.59
C GLY A 39 1.21 -4.38 -1.60
N LYS A 40 0.51 -4.80 -2.67
CA LYS A 40 -0.95 -4.61 -2.82
C LYS A 40 -1.83 -5.20 -1.72
N SER A 41 -1.44 -6.34 -1.15
CA SER A 41 -2.18 -6.98 -0.05
C SER A 41 -1.78 -6.45 1.33
N THR A 42 -0.66 -5.71 1.39
CA THR A 42 -0.17 -5.07 2.61
C THR A 42 -0.76 -3.66 2.76
N LEU A 43 -0.97 -2.96 1.63
CA LEU A 43 -1.62 -1.66 1.52
C LEU A 43 -3.13 -1.77 1.78
#